data_AF-A0A1R0LB68-F1
#
_entry.id   AF-A0A1R0LB68-F1
#
_cell.length_a   1.000
_cell.length_b   1.000
_cell.length_c   1.000
_cell.angle_alpha   90.00
_cell.angle_beta   90.00
_cell.angle_gamma   90.00
#
_symmetry.space_group_name_H-M   'P 1'
#
loop_
_entity.id
_entity.type
_entity.pdbx_description
1 polymer ?
#
loop_
_entity_poly.entity_id
_entity_poly.type
_entity_poly.pdbx_seq_one_letter_code
_entity_poly.pdbx_strand_id
1 'polypeptide(L)'
;MIGWGQIGYGAALSAVLAAALIAAARGRTRAVVMTGALAAAIGPLAWNAILRAAHGDQFFTDAPLVVFPVSWQDTGSGVFTLAAASLGYGIGPLGGQPTRTSIRYALLAAVAALLVDTYLY
;
A
#
# COMPACT_ATOMS: atom_id res chain seq x y z
N MET A 1 -4.49 -16.78 10.00
CA MET A 1 -3.76 -15.49 10.16
C MET A 1 -2.27 -15.63 9.85
N ILE A 2 -1.70 -14.71 9.06
CA ILE A 2 -0.24 -14.65 8.79
C ILE A 2 0.56 -14.12 9.99
N GLY A 3 1.84 -14.47 10.11
CA GLY A 3 2.70 -14.05 11.21
C GLY A 3 3.16 -12.59 11.11
N TRP A 4 3.48 -11.94 12.24
CA TRP A 4 3.99 -10.55 12.26
C TRP A 4 5.28 -10.36 11.45
N GLY A 5 6.14 -11.38 11.40
CA GLY A 5 7.35 -11.32 10.57
C GLY A 5 7.04 -11.24 9.07
N GLN A 6 6.03 -11.98 8.60
CA GLN A 6 5.58 -11.97 7.21
C GLN A 6 4.89 -10.64 6.86
N ILE A 7 4.04 -10.12 7.76
CA ILE A 7 3.45 -8.78 7.61
C ILE A 7 4.54 -7.72 7.51
N GLY A 8 5.56 -7.78 8.37
CA GLY A 8 6.68 -6.84 8.36
C GLY A 8 7.51 -6.91 7.08
N TYR A 9 7.77 -8.12 6.59
CA TYR A 9 8.45 -8.35 5.31
C TYR A 9 7.65 -7.75 4.14
N GLY A 10 6.35 -8.03 4.09
CA GLY A 10 5.42 -7.49 3.12
C GLY A 10 5.34 -5.97 3.09
N ALA A 11 5.24 -5.36 4.28
CA ALA A 11 5.24 -3.91 4.44
C ALA A 11 6.56 -3.28 3.94
N ALA A 12 7.71 -3.92 4.21
CA ALA A 12 9.00 -3.45 3.72
C ALA A 12 9.10 -3.54 2.19
N LEU A 13 8.69 -4.66 1.60
CA LEU A 13 8.63 -4.82 0.14
C LEU A 13 7.69 -3.81 -0.51
N SER A 14 6.52 -3.57 0.09
CA SER A 14 5.54 -2.57 -0.37
C SER A 14 6.13 -1.17 -0.38
N ALA A 15 6.87 -0.79 0.67
CA ALA A 15 7.59 0.48 0.73
C ALA A 15 8.65 0.60 -0.37
N VAL A 16 9.44 -0.45 -0.60
CA VAL A 16 10.49 -0.47 -1.63
C VAL A 16 9.88 -0.35 -3.03
N LEU A 17 8.85 -1.13 -3.34
CA LEU A 17 8.19 -1.08 -4.64
C LEU A 17 7.51 0.27 -4.88
N ALA A 18 6.80 0.81 -3.88
CA ALA A 18 6.20 2.13 -3.97
C ALA A 18 7.25 3.22 -4.22
N ALA A 19 8.36 3.19 -3.46
CA ALA A 19 9.45 4.13 -3.65
C ALA A 19 10.02 4.06 -5.08
N ALA A 20 10.22 2.85 -5.61
CA ALA A 20 10.73 2.63 -6.96
C ALA A 20 9.77 3.19 -8.03
N LEU A 21 8.47 2.87 -7.93
CA LEU A 21 7.45 3.36 -8.87
C LEU A 21 7.34 4.89 -8.85
N ILE A 22 7.36 5.50 -7.66
CA ILE A 22 7.25 6.96 -7.51
C ILE A 22 8.53 7.66 -7.99
N ALA A 23 9.71 7.10 -7.71
CA ALA A 23 10.99 7.63 -8.17
C ALA A 23 11.15 7.53 -9.70
N ALA A 24 10.58 6.50 -10.33
CA ALA A 24 10.57 6.35 -11.79
C ALA A 24 9.80 7.48 -12.49
N ALA A 25 8.79 8.06 -11.82
CA ALA A 25 8.08 9.26 -12.28
C ALA A 25 8.93 10.52 -12.02
N ARG A 26 10.03 10.64 -12.80
CA ARG A 26 11.11 11.66 -12.73
C ARG A 26 10.68 13.04 -12.19
N GLY A 27 11.59 13.68 -11.45
CA GLY A 27 11.46 15.07 -11.02
C GLY A 27 10.72 15.29 -9.70
N ARG A 28 10.60 14.26 -8.86
CA ARG A 28 9.95 14.35 -7.54
C ARG A 28 10.95 14.47 -6.42
N THR A 29 10.56 15.21 -5.39
CA THR A 29 11.39 15.42 -4.20
C THR A 29 11.47 14.12 -3.40
N ARG A 30 12.56 13.98 -2.62
CA ARG A 30 12.72 12.85 -1.69
C ARG A 30 11.53 12.72 -0.74
N ALA A 31 10.94 13.85 -0.33
CA ALA A 31 9.74 13.86 0.51
C ALA A 31 8.55 13.13 -0.15
N VAL A 32 8.29 13.35 -1.44
CA VAL A 32 7.19 12.66 -2.15
C VAL A 32 7.41 11.15 -2.20
N VAL A 33 8.64 10.72 -2.47
CA VAL A 33 9.01 9.29 -2.50
C VAL A 33 8.82 8.68 -1.11
N MET A 34 9.36 9.33 -0.08
CA MET A 34 9.27 8.84 1.30
C MET A 34 7.84 8.77 1.81
N THR A 35 6.99 9.77 1.52
CA THR A 35 5.57 9.74 1.92
C THR A 35 4.84 8.54 1.34
N GLY A 36 5.05 8.23 0.05
CA GLY A 36 4.42 7.07 -0.59
C GLY A 36 4.94 5.75 -0.08
N ALA A 37 6.26 5.64 0.13
CA ALA A 37 6.89 4.45 0.71
C ALA A 37 6.36 4.16 2.12
N LEU A 38 6.29 5.20 2.98
CA LEU A 38 5.75 5.06 4.33
C LEU A 38 4.27 4.68 4.32
N ALA A 39 3.47 5.29 3.44
CA ALA A 39 2.07 4.92 3.29
C ALA A 39 1.90 3.46 2.86
N ALA A 40 2.74 2.96 1.95
CA ALA A 40 2.72 1.58 1.49
C ALA A 40 3.23 0.57 2.54
N ALA A 41 3.99 1.00 3.55
CA ALA A 41 4.28 0.16 4.72
C ALA A 41 3.14 0.20 5.75
N ILE A 42 2.63 1.40 6.07
CA ILE A 42 1.63 1.60 7.12
C ILE A 42 0.28 0.97 6.72
N GLY A 43 -0.09 1.03 5.45
CA GLY A 43 -1.36 0.50 4.95
C GLY A 43 -1.55 -1.00 5.28
N PRO A 44 -0.68 -1.90 4.77
CA PRO A 44 -0.74 -3.33 5.08
C PRO A 44 -0.60 -3.63 6.57
N LEU A 45 0.26 -2.89 7.31
CA LEU A 45 0.42 -3.06 8.75
C LEU A 45 -0.88 -2.75 9.52
N ALA A 46 -1.50 -1.61 9.24
CA ALA A 46 -2.74 -1.20 9.89
C ALA A 46 -3.88 -2.16 9.56
N TRP A 47 -4.00 -2.56 8.30
CA TRP A 47 -5.04 -3.48 7.87
C TRP A 47 -4.89 -4.87 8.52
N ASN A 48 -3.67 -5.42 8.53
CA ASN A 48 -3.41 -6.70 9.18
C ASN A 48 -3.60 -6.65 10.70
N ALA A 49 -3.30 -5.51 11.35
CA ALA A 49 -3.60 -5.32 12.77
C ALA A 49 -5.11 -5.36 13.04
N ILE A 50 -5.91 -4.71 12.19
CA ILE A 50 -7.38 -4.70 12.30
C ILE A 50 -7.95 -6.09 12.06
N LEU A 51 -7.56 -6.76 10.98
CA LEU A 51 -7.97 -8.15 10.71
C LEU A 51 -7.62 -9.06 11.87
N ARG A 52 -6.47 -8.80 12.51
CA ARG A 52 -6.04 -9.59 13.65
C ARG A 52 -6.92 -9.40 14.88
N ALA A 53 -7.27 -8.16 15.19
CA ALA A 53 -8.19 -7.86 16.28
C ALA A 53 -9.62 -8.37 15.99
N ALA A 54 -10.02 -8.38 14.72
CA ALA A 54 -11.36 -8.77 14.28
C ALA A 54 -11.53 -10.29 14.04
N HIS A 55 -10.48 -11.10 14.22
CA HIS A 55 -10.49 -12.54 13.90
C HIS A 55 -10.91 -12.82 12.45
N GLY A 56 -10.43 -11.99 11.52
CA GLY A 56 -10.84 -11.98 10.11
C GLY A 56 -10.22 -13.08 9.25
N ASP A 57 -10.20 -14.33 9.69
CA ASP A 57 -9.54 -15.43 8.96
C ASP A 57 -10.15 -15.71 7.57
N GLN A 58 -11.42 -15.37 7.37
CA GLN A 58 -12.10 -15.55 6.08
C GLN A 58 -11.69 -14.52 5.01
N PHE A 59 -10.94 -13.47 5.39
CA PHE A 59 -10.48 -12.44 4.44
C PHE A 59 -9.33 -12.93 3.54
N PHE A 60 -8.68 -14.03 3.90
CA PHE A 60 -7.64 -14.70 3.11
C PHE A 60 -8.24 -15.64 2.04
N THR A 61 -9.42 -15.31 1.53
CA THR A 61 -10.09 -16.06 0.47
C THR A 61 -9.80 -15.39 -0.85
N ASP A 62 -9.04 -16.08 -1.70
CA ASP A 62 -8.63 -15.58 -3.01
C ASP A 62 -9.76 -15.60 -4.02
N ALA A 63 -9.74 -14.64 -4.94
CA ALA A 63 -10.59 -14.69 -6.12
C ALA A 63 -10.26 -15.92 -6.97
N PRO A 64 -11.25 -16.58 -7.61
CA PRO A 64 -11.04 -17.73 -8.49
C PRO A 64 -10.48 -17.30 -9.86
N LEU A 65 -9.41 -16.51 -9.86
CA LEU A 65 -8.74 -15.95 -11.03
C LEU A 65 -7.25 -16.30 -10.97
N VAL A 66 -6.79 -17.16 -11.89
CA VAL A 66 -5.41 -17.69 -11.87
C VAL A 66 -4.35 -16.59 -11.98
N VAL A 67 -4.60 -15.55 -12.78
CA VAL A 67 -3.62 -14.48 -13.04
C VAL A 67 -3.71 -13.35 -12.02
N PHE A 68 -4.81 -13.26 -11.27
CA PHE A 68 -4.99 -12.20 -10.26
C PHE A 68 -5.83 -12.75 -9.10
N PRO A 69 -5.26 -13.65 -8.28
CA PRO A 69 -5.94 -14.32 -7.18
C PRO A 69 -6.05 -13.39 -5.97
N VAL A 70 -6.58 -12.19 -6.18
CA VAL A 70 -6.65 -11.16 -5.13
C VAL A 70 -7.61 -11.58 -4.03
N SER A 71 -7.16 -11.48 -2.78
CA SER A 71 -8.00 -11.74 -1.61
C SER A 71 -8.69 -10.45 -1.09
N TRP A 72 -9.65 -10.61 -0.17
CA TRP A 72 -10.20 -9.47 0.57
C TRP A 72 -9.14 -8.82 1.47
N GLN A 73 -8.17 -9.62 1.94
CA GLN A 73 -7.05 -9.12 2.71
C GLN A 73 -6.15 -8.22 1.85
N ASP A 74 -5.79 -8.63 0.64
CA ASP A 74 -4.94 -7.87 -0.28
C ASP A 74 -5.60 -6.55 -0.67
N THR A 75 -6.90 -6.64 -0.98
CA THR A 75 -7.71 -5.47 -1.35
C THR A 75 -7.69 -4.43 -0.24
N GLY A 76 -7.84 -4.86 1.02
CA GLY A 76 -7.76 -3.97 2.16
C GLY A 76 -6.39 -3.30 2.30
N SER A 77 -5.29 -4.01 2.07
CA SER A 77 -3.95 -3.41 2.08
C SER A 77 -3.78 -2.30 1.04
N GLY A 78 -4.30 -2.51 -0.17
CA GLY A 78 -4.33 -1.49 -1.23
C GLY A 78 -5.17 -0.27 -0.82
N VAL A 79 -6.37 -0.48 -0.28
CA VAL A 79 -7.30 0.59 0.14
C VAL A 79 -6.72 1.40 1.30
N PHE A 80 -6.18 0.74 2.33
CA PHE A 80 -5.56 1.43 3.47
C PHE A 80 -4.32 2.22 3.04
N THR A 81 -3.53 1.67 2.12
CA THR A 81 -2.40 2.40 1.53
C THR A 81 -2.86 3.63 0.76
N LEU A 82 -3.92 3.50 -0.05
CA LEU A 82 -4.49 4.63 -0.79
C LEU A 82 -4.95 5.74 0.16
N ALA A 83 -5.65 5.39 1.23
CA ALA A 83 -6.11 6.33 2.24
C ALA A 83 -4.93 7.02 2.94
N ALA A 84 -3.95 6.24 3.42
CA ALA A 84 -2.75 6.76 4.08
C ALA A 84 -1.92 7.68 3.16
N ALA A 85 -1.72 7.29 1.90
CA ALA A 85 -0.99 8.08 0.92
C ALA A 85 -1.74 9.35 0.54
N SER A 86 -3.07 9.28 0.38
CA SER A 86 -3.90 10.45 0.06
C SER A 86 -3.83 11.49 1.18
N LEU A 87 -3.92 11.05 2.44
CA LEU A 87 -3.74 11.92 3.61
C LEU A 87 -2.32 12.49 3.66
N GLY A 88 -1.30 11.63 3.57
CA GLY A 88 0.11 12.04 3.64
C GLY A 88 0.51 13.03 2.56
N TYR A 89 0.03 12.86 1.32
CA TYR A 89 0.27 13.81 0.25
C TYR A 89 -0.55 15.09 0.36
N GLY A 90 -1.81 14.99 0.81
CA GLY A 90 -2.71 16.13 0.98
C GLY A 90 -2.27 17.09 2.07
N ILE A 91 -1.73 16.59 3.18
CA ILE A 91 -1.20 17.42 4.27
C ILE A 91 0.29 17.75 4.11
N GLY A 92 1.01 16.98 3.29
CA GLY A 92 2.46 17.01 3.21
C GLY A 92 2.98 17.59 1.89
N PRO A 93 3.90 16.88 1.20
CA PRO A 93 4.72 17.47 0.14
C PRO A 93 3.97 17.85 -1.14
N LEU A 94 2.68 17.48 -1.27
CA LEU A 94 1.84 17.81 -2.41
C LEU A 94 0.59 18.63 -2.03
N GLY A 95 0.50 19.15 -0.80
CA GLY A 95 -0.70 19.84 -0.31
C GLY A 95 -1.10 21.09 -1.10
N GLY A 96 -0.13 21.76 -1.73
CA GLY A 96 -0.38 22.92 -2.61
C GLY A 96 -0.55 22.59 -4.10
N GLN A 97 -0.50 21.31 -4.49
CA GLN A 97 -0.59 20.90 -5.89
C GLN A 97 -2.03 20.51 -6.28
N PRO A 98 -2.36 20.46 -7.59
CA PRO A 98 -3.65 19.93 -8.03
C PRO A 98 -3.88 18.52 -7.50
N THR A 99 -5.11 18.23 -7.07
CA THR A 99 -5.51 16.91 -6.52
C THR A 99 -5.12 15.74 -7.43
N ARG A 100 -5.16 15.96 -8.75
CA ARG A 100 -4.73 14.98 -9.77
C ARG A 100 -3.29 14.52 -9.57
N THR A 101 -2.40 15.38 -9.08
CA THR A 101 -1.01 15.02 -8.80
C THR A 101 -0.93 14.09 -7.60
N SER A 102 -1.55 14.46 -6.48
CA SER A 102 -1.53 13.69 -5.23
C SER A 102 -2.16 12.30 -5.41
N ILE A 103 -3.31 12.23 -6.09
CA ILE A 103 -4.00 10.96 -6.31
C ILE A 103 -3.20 10.00 -7.20
N ARG A 104 -2.45 10.49 -8.20
CA ARG A 104 -1.60 9.64 -9.04
C ARG A 104 -0.54 8.91 -8.21
N TYR A 105 0.12 9.61 -7.29
CA TYR A 105 1.14 9.01 -6.42
C TYR A 105 0.52 8.12 -5.35
N ALA A 106 -0.64 8.50 -4.81
CA ALA A 106 -1.38 7.65 -3.88
C ALA A 106 -1.81 6.32 -4.55
N LEU A 107 -2.24 6.36 -5.81
CA LEU A 107 -2.55 5.17 -6.59
C LEU A 107 -1.31 4.30 -6.86
N LEU A 108 -0.15 4.91 -7.19
CA LEU A 108 1.09 4.15 -7.36
C LEU A 108 1.49 3.41 -6.08
N ALA A 109 1.37 4.06 -4.91
CA ALA A 109 1.65 3.44 -3.63
C ALA A 109 0.65 2.31 -3.32
N ALA A 110 -0.65 2.54 -3.56
CA ALA A 110 -1.70 1.56 -3.33
C ALA A 110 -1.56 0.32 -4.22
N VAL A 111 -1.25 0.52 -5.49
CA VAL A 111 -0.96 -0.57 -6.44
C VAL A 111 0.28 -1.34 -6.02
N ALA A 112 1.34 -0.66 -5.58
CA ALA A 112 2.52 -1.34 -5.07
C ALA A 112 2.19 -2.27 -3.89
N ALA A 113 1.47 -1.76 -2.89
CA ALA A 113 1.06 -2.55 -1.72
C ALA A 113 0.18 -3.74 -2.14
N LEU A 114 -0.82 -3.52 -3.00
CA LEU A 114 -1.71 -4.57 -3.50
C LEU A 114 -0.94 -5.67 -4.23
N LEU A 115 -0.04 -5.30 -5.15
CA LEU A 115 0.75 -6.28 -5.91
C LEU A 115 1.70 -7.08 -5.03
N VAL A 116 2.29 -6.45 -4.01
CA VAL A 116 3.18 -7.16 -3.09
C VAL A 116 2.39 -8.15 -2.24
N ASP A 117 1.21 -7.75 -1.75
CA ASP A 117 0.34 -8.63 -0.96
C ASP A 117 -0.17 -9.82 -1.78
N THR A 118 -0.57 -9.61 -3.04
CA THR A 118 -1.12 -10.69 -3.87
C THR A 118 -0.07 -11.68 -4.39
N TYR A 119 1.19 -11.26 -4.58
CA TYR A 119 2.19 -12.09 -5.28
C TYR A 119 3.45 -12.45 -4.48
N LEU A 120 3.76 -11.73 -3.40
CA LEU A 120 5.09 -11.82 -2.78
C LEU A 120 5.08 -12.37 -1.35
N TYR A 121 3.92 -12.58 -0.72
CA TYR A 121 3.78 -13.30 0.54
C TYR A 121 2.32 -13.66 0.83
#